data_AF-A0A4S2TLQ3-F1
#
_entry.id   AF-A0A4S2TLQ3-F1
#
_cell.length_a   1.000
_cell.length_b   1.000
_cell.length_c   1.000
_cell.angle_alpha   90.00
_cell.angle_beta   90.00
_cell.angle_gamma   90.00
#
_symmetry.space_group_name_H-M   'P 1'
#
loop_
_entity.id
_entity.type
_entity.pdbx_description
1 polymer ?
#
loop_
_entity_poly.entity_id
_entity_poly.type
_entity_poly.pdbx_seq_one_letter_code
_entity_poly.pdbx_strand_id
1 'polypeptide(L)'
;MYIDGAVYTVPSGYGVQAGELAAQGLAAIATAVAAAGAWEAGRHRLLGALGRTSRRGAVRQFMRAAVPVLFLLIVLVGGAIVMAEREVGTLPDGIGWLAVGHLLVISCGWLFIGWSLGVLLPRSVAAPLAAVGCWAWLTMPHAMSAPWIRHLGGFIDGESTVTDVLTPAVYLVPWGVVTGLALAFWVLAQMRPRGAAVITALVVLTVAVVAGRAAVIGWGYSNPMEPCDVSLSCVGRAPMVCVPPEYEPYAAQLRRDAVQPLKRLEAAGIAAGASP
;
A
#
# COMPACT_ATOMS: atom_id res chain seq x y z
N MET A 1 -16.31 -7.75 14.67
CA MET A 1 -15.63 -8.11 15.92
C MET A 1 -14.23 -8.56 15.51
N TYR A 2 -13.36 -7.58 15.25
CA TYR A 2 -11.95 -7.82 15.01
C TYR A 2 -11.38 -8.23 16.38
N ILE A 3 -10.77 -9.40 16.46
CA ILE A 3 -9.88 -9.69 17.58
C ILE A 3 -8.69 -8.78 17.31
N ASP A 4 -8.71 -7.57 17.89
CA ASP A 4 -7.50 -6.79 18.03
C ASP A 4 -6.53 -7.71 18.76
N GLY A 5 -5.52 -8.17 18.00
CA GLY A 5 -4.44 -9.00 18.49
C GLY A 5 -3.90 -8.36 19.75
N ALA A 6 -3.55 -9.21 20.73
CA ALA A 6 -2.98 -8.82 22.00
C ALA A 6 -2.16 -7.53 21.85
N VAL A 7 -2.58 -6.47 22.53
CA VAL A 7 -1.81 -5.22 22.62
C VAL A 7 -0.46 -5.61 23.20
N TYR A 8 0.53 -5.81 22.33
CA TYR A 8 1.88 -6.06 22.74
C TYR A 8 2.34 -4.76 23.38
N THR A 9 2.42 -4.77 24.71
CA THR A 9 2.93 -3.65 25.51
C THR A 9 4.44 -3.43 25.32
N VAL A 10 5.05 -4.20 24.42
CA VAL A 10 6.48 -4.19 24.09
C VAL A 10 6.60 -4.02 22.57
N PRO A 11 7.43 -3.08 22.08
CA PRO A 11 7.71 -2.92 20.66
C PRO A 11 8.17 -4.24 20.05
N SER A 12 7.58 -4.64 18.92
CA SER A 12 7.79 -5.97 18.35
C SER A 12 9.20 -6.17 17.80
N GLY A 13 9.92 -5.10 17.45
CA GLY A 13 11.26 -5.14 16.88
C GLY A 13 11.35 -5.76 15.47
N TYR A 14 10.21 -6.00 14.81
CA TYR A 14 10.15 -6.68 13.52
C TYR A 14 10.12 -5.67 12.36
N GLY A 15 11.20 -5.61 11.58
CA GLY A 15 11.37 -4.60 10.52
C GLY A 15 10.34 -4.70 9.40
N VAL A 16 9.87 -5.89 9.05
CA VAL A 16 8.81 -6.06 8.05
C VAL A 16 7.53 -5.35 8.49
N GLN A 17 7.14 -5.54 9.75
CA GLN A 17 5.99 -4.86 10.34
C GLN A 17 6.15 -3.34 10.33
N ALA A 18 7.35 -2.81 10.60
CA ALA A 18 7.58 -1.35 10.53
C ALA A 18 7.25 -0.77 9.15
N GLY A 19 7.61 -1.48 8.08
CA GLY A 19 7.32 -1.06 6.72
C GLY A 19 5.84 -1.11 6.36
N GLU A 20 5.15 -2.18 6.77
CA GLU A 20 3.72 -2.38 6.52
C GLU A 20 2.86 -1.43 7.34
N LEU A 21 3.24 -1.18 8.60
CA LEU A 21 2.61 -0.19 9.47
C LEU A 21 2.71 1.21 8.87
N ALA A 22 3.87 1.59 8.32
CA ALA A 22 4.01 2.85 7.59
C ALA A 22 3.07 2.91 6.36
N ALA A 23 2.88 1.79 5.67
CA ALA A 23 1.99 1.70 4.51
C ALA A 23 0.50 1.79 4.86
N GLN A 24 0.08 1.58 6.12
CA GLN A 24 -1.31 1.81 6.54
C GLN A 24 -1.78 3.26 6.34
N GLY A 25 -0.85 4.22 6.35
CA GLY A 25 -1.10 5.61 6.02
C GLY A 25 -1.46 5.87 4.55
N LEU A 26 -1.39 4.86 3.67
CA LEU A 26 -1.54 5.00 2.23
C LEU A 26 -2.81 5.74 1.82
N ALA A 27 -3.96 5.40 2.40
CA ALA A 27 -5.22 6.04 2.04
C ALA A 27 -5.22 7.55 2.33
N ALA A 28 -4.59 7.98 3.42
CA ALA A 28 -4.46 9.40 3.76
C ALA A 28 -3.40 10.10 2.90
N ILE A 29 -2.24 9.47 2.72
CA ILE A 29 -1.11 10.06 1.99
C ILE A 29 -1.41 10.18 0.50
N ALA A 30 -1.90 9.10 -0.14
CA ALA A 30 -2.21 9.11 -1.57
C ALA A 30 -3.33 10.09 -1.91
N THR A 31 -4.35 10.23 -1.05
CA THR A 31 -5.46 11.18 -1.26
C THR A 31 -5.01 12.63 -1.15
N ALA A 32 -4.18 12.96 -0.14
CA ALA A 32 -3.58 14.28 0.00
C ALA A 32 -2.70 14.63 -1.22
N VAL A 33 -1.89 13.68 -1.67
CA VAL A 33 -1.01 13.83 -2.83
C VAL A 33 -1.79 13.97 -4.14
N ALA A 34 -2.88 13.20 -4.32
CA ALA A 34 -3.77 13.30 -5.47
C ALA A 34 -4.41 14.70 -5.57
N ALA A 35 -4.95 15.18 -4.45
CA ALA A 35 -5.57 16.51 -4.37
C ALA A 35 -4.56 17.63 -4.62
N ALA A 36 -3.38 17.54 -3.99
CA ALA A 36 -2.31 18.51 -4.17
C ALA A 36 -1.81 18.53 -5.63
N GLY A 37 -1.63 17.35 -6.24
CA GLY A 37 -1.27 17.22 -7.66
C GLY A 37 -2.30 17.87 -8.59
N ALA A 38 -3.59 17.65 -8.33
CA ALA A 38 -4.67 18.26 -9.10
C ALA A 38 -4.74 19.79 -8.92
N TRP A 39 -4.55 20.26 -7.69
CA TRP A 39 -4.54 21.69 -7.39
C TRP A 39 -3.39 22.41 -8.09
N GLU A 40 -2.19 21.84 -8.02
CA GLU A 40 -0.99 22.39 -8.64
C GLU A 40 -1.08 22.42 -10.16
N ALA A 41 -1.55 21.33 -10.79
CA ALA A 41 -1.81 21.31 -12.22
C ALA A 41 -2.82 22.38 -12.65
N GLY A 42 -3.89 22.57 -11.88
CA GLY A 42 -4.88 23.61 -12.14
C GLY A 42 -4.31 25.03 -11.98
N ARG A 43 -3.43 25.26 -11.01
CA ARG A 43 -2.67 26.52 -10.86
C ARG A 43 -1.79 26.77 -12.09
N HIS A 44 -1.06 25.76 -12.54
CA HIS A 44 -0.22 25.86 -13.74
C HIS A 44 -1.01 26.08 -15.02
N ARG A 45 -2.24 25.55 -15.13
CA ARG A 45 -3.12 25.81 -16.26
C ARG A 45 -3.47 27.30 -16.39
N LEU A 46 -3.73 27.97 -15.26
CA LEU A 46 -4.02 29.41 -15.23
C LEU A 46 -2.79 30.24 -15.66
N LEU A 47 -1.59 29.75 -15.35
CA LEU A 47 -0.32 30.35 -15.80
C LEU A 47 0.04 29.99 -17.26
N GLY A 48 -0.73 29.09 -17.89
CA GLY A 48 -0.47 28.43 -19.17
C GLY A 48 -0.37 29.32 -20.41
N ALA A 49 -0.65 30.62 -20.31
CA ALA A 49 -0.37 31.58 -21.38
C ALA A 49 1.15 31.81 -21.57
N LEU A 50 1.96 31.67 -20.52
CA LEU A 50 3.40 31.96 -20.56
C LEU A 50 4.27 30.74 -20.90
N GLY A 51 3.75 29.51 -20.74
CA GLY A 51 4.52 28.27 -20.87
C GLY A 51 4.68 27.71 -22.28
N ARG A 52 3.88 28.18 -23.26
CA ARG A 52 3.95 27.72 -24.66
C ARG A 52 5.18 28.20 -25.44
N THR A 53 6.01 29.05 -24.83
CA THR A 53 7.22 29.63 -25.43
C THR A 53 8.49 28.81 -25.18
N SER A 54 8.44 27.79 -24.31
CA SER A 54 9.62 27.03 -23.89
C SER A 54 9.78 25.73 -24.67
N ARG A 55 10.95 25.55 -25.32
CA ARG A 55 11.37 24.37 -26.11
C ARG A 55 11.67 23.10 -25.26
N ARG A 56 11.34 23.09 -23.96
CA ARG A 56 11.69 22.02 -23.01
C ARG A 56 10.65 20.88 -23.08
N GLY A 57 11.09 19.63 -22.97
CA GLY A 57 10.21 18.46 -23.00
C GLY A 57 9.16 18.45 -21.87
N ALA A 58 7.95 17.99 -22.19
CA ALA A 58 6.78 18.01 -21.30
C ALA A 58 7.05 17.32 -19.95
N VAL A 59 7.81 16.23 -19.93
CA VAL A 59 8.18 15.48 -18.71
C VAL A 59 9.03 16.33 -17.77
N ARG A 60 10.02 17.07 -18.29
CA ARG A 60 10.90 17.91 -17.46
C ARG A 60 10.13 19.09 -16.85
N GLN A 61 9.15 19.62 -17.58
CA GLN A 61 8.27 20.67 -17.07
C GLN A 61 7.34 20.14 -15.98
N PHE A 62 6.75 18.96 -16.19
CA PHE A 62 5.97 18.26 -15.17
C PHE A 62 6.79 18.03 -13.90
N MET A 63 7.98 17.43 -14.00
CA MET A 63 8.82 17.10 -12.82
C MET A 63 9.16 18.35 -12.01
N ARG A 64 9.46 19.48 -12.66
CA ARG A 64 9.73 20.75 -11.97
C ARG A 64 8.49 21.33 -11.31
N ALA A 65 7.34 21.20 -11.95
CA ALA A 65 6.08 21.71 -11.45
C ALA A 65 5.49 20.83 -10.32
N ALA A 66 5.84 19.54 -10.31
CA ALA A 66 5.45 18.57 -9.29
C ALA A 66 6.33 18.60 -8.03
N VAL A 67 7.47 19.31 -8.04
CA VAL A 67 8.40 19.42 -6.88
C VAL A 67 7.70 19.67 -5.54
N PRO A 68 6.78 20.65 -5.38
CA PRO A 68 6.14 20.88 -4.08
C PRO A 68 5.31 19.69 -3.61
N VAL A 69 4.66 18.97 -4.53
CA VAL A 69 3.86 17.78 -4.20
C VAL A 69 4.75 16.59 -3.90
N LEU A 70 5.88 16.44 -4.60
CA LEU A 70 6.89 15.42 -4.30
C LEU A 70 7.53 15.66 -2.94
N PHE A 71 7.80 16.92 -2.59
CA PHE A 71 8.28 17.28 -1.25
C PHE A 71 7.26 16.93 -0.17
N LEU A 72 5.98 17.26 -0.40
CA LEU A 72 4.89 16.84 0.49
C LEU A 72 4.85 15.32 0.66
N LEU A 73 4.94 14.56 -0.44
CA LEU A 73 4.98 13.10 -0.41
C LEU A 73 6.16 12.58 0.43
N ILE A 74 7.37 13.10 0.23
CA ILE A 74 8.56 12.70 1.01
C ILE A 74 8.37 13.00 2.50
N VAL A 75 7.82 14.16 2.85
CA VAL A 75 7.54 14.52 4.25
C VAL A 75 6.50 13.59 4.86
N LEU A 76 5.42 13.30 4.16
CA LEU A 76 4.37 12.40 4.65
C LEU A 76 4.86 10.96 4.81
N VAL A 77 5.62 10.44 3.85
CA VAL A 77 6.21 9.09 3.93
C VAL A 77 7.27 9.02 5.02
N GLY A 78 8.15 10.03 5.12
CA GLY A 78 9.12 10.11 6.21
C GLY A 78 8.44 10.16 7.58
N GLY A 79 7.35 10.94 7.70
CA GLY A 79 6.52 10.97 8.91
C GLY A 79 5.91 9.61 9.24
N ALA A 80 5.38 8.89 8.25
CA ALA A 80 4.82 7.55 8.44
C ALA A 80 5.89 6.53 8.89
N ILE A 81 7.10 6.58 8.31
CA ILE A 81 8.22 5.72 8.72
C ILE A 81 8.64 6.04 10.16
N VAL A 82 8.77 7.33 10.52
CA VAL A 82 9.12 7.74 11.90
C VAL A 82 8.04 7.29 12.89
N MET A 83 6.76 7.43 12.55
CA MET A 83 5.68 6.93 13.40
C MET A 83 5.76 5.41 13.56
N ALA A 84 5.96 4.66 12.47
CA ALA A 84 6.09 3.22 12.53
C ALA A 84 7.32 2.75 13.32
N GLU A 85 8.47 3.42 13.17
CA GLU A 85 9.68 3.16 13.96
C GLU A 85 9.43 3.36 15.47
N ARG A 86 8.64 4.38 15.84
CA ARG A 86 8.31 4.65 17.24
C ARG A 86 7.40 3.60 17.86
N GLU A 87 6.47 3.05 17.08
CA GLU A 87 5.56 2.00 17.52
C GLU A 87 6.24 0.63 17.55
N VAL A 88 7.02 0.30 16.51
CA VAL A 88 7.63 -1.03 16.33
C VAL A 88 9.00 -1.14 17.00
N GLY A 89 9.72 -0.03 17.17
CA GLY A 89 11.04 0.01 17.80
C GLY A 89 12.21 -0.29 16.87
N THR A 90 11.97 -0.44 15.56
CA THR A 90 13.01 -0.64 14.54
C THR A 90 12.62 0.00 13.21
N LEU A 91 13.59 0.21 12.33
CA LEU A 91 13.36 0.65 10.96
C LEU A 91 12.91 -0.51 10.06
N PRO A 92 12.28 -0.22 8.92
CA PRO A 92 11.94 -1.24 7.95
C PRO A 92 13.17 -2.03 7.48
N ASP A 93 12.98 -3.32 7.19
CA ASP A 93 13.97 -4.20 6.56
C ASP A 93 13.30 -5.04 5.46
N GLY A 94 14.09 -5.80 4.68
CA GLY A 94 13.59 -6.78 3.71
C GLY A 94 12.32 -6.38 2.93
N ILE A 95 11.24 -7.15 3.12
CA ILE A 95 9.92 -6.92 2.52
C ILE A 95 9.23 -5.67 3.11
N GLY A 96 9.56 -5.25 4.34
CA GLY A 96 9.11 -3.97 4.89
C GLY A 96 9.50 -2.77 4.02
N TRP A 97 10.70 -2.76 3.43
CA TRP A 97 11.06 -1.73 2.44
C TRP A 97 10.24 -1.81 1.16
N LEU A 98 9.79 -3.00 0.77
CA LEU A 98 8.87 -3.17 -0.36
C LEU A 98 7.51 -2.53 -0.05
N ALA A 99 7.01 -2.65 1.19
CA ALA A 99 5.80 -1.97 1.64
C ALA A 99 5.93 -0.44 1.62
N VAL A 100 7.08 0.11 2.03
CA VAL A 100 7.39 1.56 1.90
C VAL A 100 7.46 1.96 0.41
N GLY A 101 8.10 1.14 -0.42
CA GLY A 101 8.12 1.32 -1.88
C GLY A 101 6.72 1.34 -2.47
N HIS A 102 5.82 0.48 -1.96
CA HIS A 102 4.44 0.43 -2.37
C HIS A 102 3.68 1.72 -2.03
N LEU A 103 3.86 2.24 -0.81
CA LEU A 103 3.34 3.54 -0.40
C LEU A 103 3.75 4.66 -1.36
N LEU A 104 5.04 4.68 -1.77
CA LEU A 104 5.57 5.65 -2.72
C LEU A 104 4.98 5.49 -4.13
N VAL A 105 4.96 4.26 -4.66
CA VAL A 105 4.53 3.99 -6.04
C VAL A 105 3.04 4.31 -6.22
N ILE A 106 2.18 3.86 -5.31
CA ILE A 106 0.74 4.14 -5.38
C ILE A 106 0.48 5.65 -5.25
N SER A 107 1.15 6.32 -4.30
CA SER A 107 1.01 7.78 -4.13
C SER A 107 1.50 8.55 -5.36
N CYS A 108 2.59 8.14 -5.99
CA CYS A 108 3.07 8.73 -7.25
C CYS A 108 2.07 8.51 -8.39
N GLY A 109 1.48 7.31 -8.52
CA GLY A 109 0.45 7.04 -9.50
C GLY A 109 -0.75 7.97 -9.33
N TRP A 110 -1.21 8.16 -8.10
CA TRP A 110 -2.28 9.10 -7.77
C TRP A 110 -1.91 10.57 -7.94
N LEU A 111 -0.64 10.95 -7.76
CA LEU A 111 -0.13 12.27 -8.15
C LEU A 111 -0.35 12.50 -9.65
N PHE A 112 0.03 11.54 -10.51
CA PHE A 112 -0.14 11.64 -11.97
C PHE A 112 -1.61 11.72 -12.38
N ILE A 113 -2.48 10.92 -11.75
CA ILE A 113 -3.93 10.95 -11.99
C ILE A 113 -4.49 12.31 -11.59
N GLY A 114 -4.19 12.77 -10.37
CA GLY A 114 -4.60 14.08 -9.86
C GLY A 114 -4.12 15.20 -10.77
N TRP A 115 -2.85 15.20 -11.16
CA TRP A 115 -2.29 16.17 -12.08
C TRP A 115 -3.05 16.23 -13.41
N SER A 116 -3.32 15.06 -14.00
CA SER A 116 -4.05 14.94 -15.26
C SER A 116 -5.47 15.51 -15.13
N LEU A 117 -6.15 15.24 -14.01
CA LEU A 117 -7.46 15.85 -13.70
C LEU A 117 -7.37 17.37 -13.58
N GLY A 118 -6.33 17.91 -12.93
CA GLY A 118 -6.14 19.36 -12.81
C GLY A 118 -5.83 20.08 -14.13
N VAL A 119 -5.23 19.38 -15.09
CA VAL A 119 -5.10 19.89 -16.47
C VAL A 119 -6.47 19.96 -17.14
N LEU A 120 -7.32 18.95 -16.95
CA LEU A 120 -8.61 18.81 -17.62
C LEU A 120 -9.74 19.65 -17.00
N LEU A 121 -9.75 19.85 -15.68
CA LEU A 121 -10.88 20.41 -14.92
C LEU A 121 -10.47 21.65 -14.09
N PRO A 122 -11.39 22.57 -13.75
CA PRO A 122 -11.11 23.66 -12.80
C PRO A 122 -10.53 23.15 -11.48
N ARG A 123 -9.52 23.82 -10.92
CA ARG A 123 -8.83 23.39 -9.68
C ARG A 123 -9.77 23.13 -8.51
N SER A 124 -10.85 23.91 -8.41
CA SER A 124 -11.88 23.79 -7.37
C SER A 124 -12.68 22.50 -7.46
N VAL A 125 -12.72 21.86 -8.63
CA VAL A 125 -13.41 20.61 -8.89
C VAL A 125 -12.42 19.45 -8.99
N ALA A 126 -11.27 19.66 -9.62
CA ALA A 126 -10.25 18.64 -9.83
C ALA A 126 -9.69 18.08 -8.52
N ALA A 127 -9.35 18.95 -7.56
CA ALA A 127 -8.76 18.54 -6.28
C ALA A 127 -9.70 17.65 -5.44
N PRO A 128 -10.98 18.04 -5.17
CA PRO A 128 -11.88 17.16 -4.43
C PRO A 128 -12.22 15.89 -5.20
N LEU A 129 -12.37 15.93 -6.53
CA LEU A 129 -12.59 14.71 -7.32
C LEU A 129 -11.40 13.75 -7.25
N ALA A 130 -10.16 14.25 -7.31
CA ALA A 130 -8.96 13.43 -7.18
C ALA A 130 -8.86 12.81 -5.78
N ALA A 131 -9.13 13.57 -4.71
CA ALA A 131 -9.16 13.04 -3.35
C ALA A 131 -10.24 11.97 -3.16
N VAL A 132 -11.49 12.28 -3.51
CA VAL A 132 -12.63 11.36 -3.33
C VAL A 132 -12.45 10.12 -4.19
N GLY A 133 -12.01 10.28 -5.45
CA GLY A 133 -11.73 9.16 -6.34
C GLY A 133 -10.60 8.26 -5.82
N CYS A 134 -9.52 8.86 -5.31
CA CYS A 134 -8.42 8.12 -4.68
C CYS A 134 -8.90 7.35 -3.44
N TRP A 135 -9.59 8.04 -2.53
CA TRP A 135 -10.09 7.42 -1.30
C TRP A 135 -11.07 6.29 -1.60
N ALA A 136 -12.01 6.51 -2.52
CA ALA A 136 -12.99 5.52 -2.90
C ALA A 136 -12.32 4.30 -3.57
N TRP A 137 -11.34 4.52 -4.46
CA TRP A 137 -10.61 3.42 -5.09
C TRP A 137 -9.79 2.60 -4.10
N LEU A 138 -9.19 3.23 -3.09
CA LEU A 138 -8.39 2.53 -2.10
C LEU A 138 -9.27 1.80 -1.07
N THR A 139 -10.40 2.38 -0.65
CA THR A 139 -11.17 1.84 0.49
C THR A 139 -12.39 1.02 0.09
N MET A 140 -13.14 1.42 -0.93
CA MET A 140 -14.38 0.74 -1.31
C MET A 140 -14.20 -0.71 -1.74
N PRO A 141 -13.12 -1.11 -2.45
CA PRO A 141 -12.89 -2.51 -2.78
C PRO A 141 -12.96 -3.49 -1.59
N HIS A 142 -12.56 -3.06 -0.39
CA HIS A 142 -12.60 -3.90 0.81
C HIS A 142 -14.03 -4.13 1.32
N ALA A 143 -14.97 -3.25 0.98
CA ALA A 143 -16.39 -3.40 1.29
C ALA A 143 -17.17 -4.24 0.26
N MET A 144 -16.54 -4.63 -0.85
CA MET A 144 -17.19 -5.38 -1.92
C MET A 144 -17.12 -6.91 -1.69
N SER A 145 -18.15 -7.63 -2.13
CA SER A 145 -18.25 -9.09 -2.04
C SER A 145 -17.39 -9.83 -3.09
N ALA A 146 -16.81 -9.11 -4.05
CA ALA A 146 -15.93 -9.71 -5.03
C ALA A 146 -14.48 -9.66 -4.50
N PRO A 147 -13.88 -10.81 -4.14
CA PRO A 147 -12.59 -10.84 -3.46
C PRO A 147 -11.47 -10.21 -4.30
N TRP A 148 -11.45 -10.48 -5.61
CA TRP A 148 -10.41 -9.99 -6.52
C TRP A 148 -10.29 -8.47 -6.61
N ILE A 149 -11.35 -7.70 -6.30
CA ILE A 149 -11.34 -6.23 -6.47
C ILE A 149 -10.42 -5.57 -5.44
N ARG A 150 -10.35 -6.09 -4.20
CA ARG A 150 -9.54 -5.51 -3.12
C ARG A 150 -8.05 -5.44 -3.47
N HIS A 151 -7.58 -6.44 -4.22
CA HIS A 151 -6.18 -6.61 -4.61
C HIS A 151 -5.73 -5.67 -5.73
N LEU A 152 -6.64 -4.90 -6.34
CA LEU A 152 -6.31 -3.95 -7.40
C LEU A 152 -6.05 -2.53 -6.88
N GLY A 153 -6.57 -2.21 -5.69
CA GLY A 153 -6.55 -0.87 -5.11
C GLY A 153 -5.15 -0.44 -4.67
N GLY A 154 -4.40 -1.38 -4.09
CA GLY A 154 -3.16 -1.10 -3.38
C GLY A 154 -3.35 -0.82 -1.89
N PHE A 155 -4.58 -0.76 -1.38
CA PHE A 155 -4.77 -0.86 0.06
C PHE A 155 -4.60 -2.32 0.45
N ILE A 156 -3.61 -2.61 1.30
CA ILE A 156 -3.28 -3.96 1.73
C ILE A 156 -3.82 -4.11 3.15
N ASP A 157 -4.77 -5.02 3.33
CA ASP A 157 -5.37 -5.35 4.62
C ASP A 157 -4.62 -6.51 5.30
N GLY A 158 -4.08 -6.24 6.49
CA GLY A 158 -3.30 -7.20 7.26
C GLY A 158 -1.79 -7.00 7.12
N GLU A 159 -1.07 -7.59 8.06
CA GLU A 159 0.38 -7.50 8.20
C GLU A 159 0.99 -8.90 8.07
N SER A 160 2.22 -8.94 7.58
CA SER A 160 3.08 -10.10 7.69
C SER A 160 3.23 -10.47 9.16
N THR A 161 3.19 -11.76 9.40
CA THR A 161 3.47 -12.30 10.72
C THR A 161 4.92 -12.71 10.82
N VAL A 162 5.27 -13.21 12.00
CA VAL A 162 6.57 -13.75 12.33
C VAL A 162 6.85 -15.06 11.57
N THR A 163 5.80 -15.80 11.17
CA THR A 163 5.91 -17.08 10.44
C THR A 163 5.69 -16.95 8.95
N ASP A 164 4.90 -15.96 8.53
CA ASP A 164 4.42 -15.81 7.15
C ASP A 164 4.56 -14.37 6.69
N VAL A 165 5.13 -14.18 5.50
CA VAL A 165 5.34 -12.87 4.88
C VAL A 165 4.44 -12.67 3.67
N LEU A 166 4.02 -11.44 3.43
CA LEU A 166 3.24 -11.10 2.23
C LEU A 166 4.04 -11.40 0.96
N THR A 167 3.40 -12.09 0.02
CA THR A 167 4.05 -12.36 -1.27
C THR A 167 4.29 -11.05 -2.03
N PRO A 168 5.45 -10.88 -2.72
CA PRO A 168 5.74 -9.65 -3.45
C PRO A 168 4.67 -9.26 -4.48
N ALA A 169 3.94 -10.24 -5.01
CA ALA A 169 2.85 -10.04 -5.95
C ALA A 169 1.75 -9.12 -5.40
N VAL A 170 1.50 -9.14 -4.08
CA VAL A 170 0.52 -8.27 -3.41
C VAL A 170 0.82 -6.79 -3.64
N TYR A 171 2.10 -6.43 -3.72
CA TYR A 171 2.52 -5.06 -4.01
C TYR A 171 2.55 -4.76 -5.51
N LEU A 172 3.04 -5.70 -6.31
CA LEU A 172 3.30 -5.49 -7.74
C LEU A 172 2.03 -5.40 -8.59
N VAL A 173 0.97 -6.15 -8.26
CA VAL A 173 -0.29 -6.11 -9.02
C VAL A 173 -0.92 -4.70 -8.98
N PRO A 174 -1.15 -4.09 -7.80
CA PRO A 174 -1.59 -2.70 -7.71
C PRO A 174 -0.69 -1.70 -8.45
N TRP A 175 0.62 -1.93 -8.51
CA TRP A 175 1.54 -1.06 -9.25
C TRP A 175 1.24 -1.06 -10.75
N GLY A 176 1.00 -2.24 -11.32
CA GLY A 176 0.58 -2.37 -12.71
C GLY A 176 -0.75 -1.66 -12.98
N VAL A 177 -1.73 -1.86 -12.08
CA VAL A 177 -3.05 -1.24 -12.19
C VAL A 177 -2.97 0.29 -12.10
N VAL A 178 -2.32 0.84 -11.06
CA VAL A 178 -2.20 2.30 -10.89
C VAL A 178 -1.42 2.94 -12.03
N THR A 179 -0.40 2.25 -12.57
CA THR A 179 0.35 2.72 -13.74
C THR A 179 -0.57 2.80 -14.96
N GLY A 180 -1.40 1.79 -15.19
CA GLY A 180 -2.40 1.78 -16.26
C GLY A 180 -3.42 2.91 -16.11
N LEU A 181 -3.94 3.14 -14.90
CA LEU A 181 -4.83 4.27 -14.62
C LEU A 181 -4.12 5.61 -14.90
N ALA A 182 -2.91 5.80 -14.37
CA ALA A 182 -2.14 7.02 -14.57
C ALA A 182 -1.87 7.30 -16.06
N LEU A 183 -1.52 6.26 -16.83
CA LEU A 183 -1.33 6.35 -18.29
C LEU A 183 -2.64 6.71 -19.02
N ALA A 184 -3.77 6.10 -18.65
CA ALA A 184 -5.06 6.42 -19.25
C ALA A 184 -5.46 7.88 -19.01
N PHE A 185 -5.30 8.39 -17.78
CA PHE A 185 -5.56 9.79 -17.46
C PHE A 185 -4.58 10.75 -18.15
N TRP A 186 -3.30 10.37 -18.25
CA TRP A 186 -2.29 11.16 -18.95
C TRP A 186 -2.60 11.27 -20.45
N VAL A 187 -2.97 10.15 -21.10
CA VAL A 187 -3.42 10.11 -22.48
C VAL A 187 -4.62 11.05 -22.68
N LEU A 188 -5.61 10.97 -21.79
CA LEU A 188 -6.79 11.83 -21.85
C LEU A 188 -6.43 13.32 -21.73
N ALA A 189 -5.43 13.66 -20.91
CA ALA A 189 -4.98 15.03 -20.71
C ALA A 189 -4.18 15.60 -21.89
N GLN A 190 -3.36 14.79 -22.55
CA GLN A 190 -2.36 15.26 -23.52
C GLN A 190 -2.71 15.02 -24.99
N MET A 191 -3.41 13.94 -25.31
CA MET A 191 -3.68 13.57 -26.70
C MET A 191 -4.77 14.43 -27.33
N ARG A 192 -4.59 14.73 -28.62
CA ARG A 192 -5.62 15.35 -29.48
C ARG A 192 -5.69 14.62 -30.82
N PRO A 193 -6.89 14.44 -31.40
CA PRO A 193 -8.21 14.94 -30.96
C PRO A 193 -8.81 14.15 -29.77
N ARG A 194 -9.73 14.78 -29.02
CA ARG A 194 -10.28 14.20 -27.78
C ARG A 194 -11.02 12.87 -27.97
N GLY A 195 -11.65 12.65 -29.12
CA GLY A 195 -12.33 11.38 -29.40
C GLY A 195 -11.37 10.19 -29.38
N ALA A 196 -10.23 10.31 -30.09
CA ALA A 196 -9.19 9.29 -30.07
C ALA A 196 -8.58 9.12 -28.67
N ALA A 197 -8.35 10.23 -27.95
CA ALA A 197 -7.82 10.19 -26.59
C ALA A 197 -8.72 9.40 -25.62
N VAL A 198 -10.05 9.59 -25.70
CA VAL A 198 -11.03 8.85 -24.88
C VAL A 198 -10.98 7.36 -25.20
N ILE A 199 -10.99 6.99 -26.50
CA ILE A 199 -10.94 5.58 -26.90
C ILE A 199 -9.64 4.93 -26.43
N THR A 200 -8.49 5.57 -26.65
CA THR A 200 -7.19 5.05 -26.20
C THR A 200 -7.12 4.94 -24.68
N ALA A 201 -7.61 5.93 -23.94
CA ALA A 201 -7.65 5.89 -22.48
C ALA A 201 -8.52 4.73 -21.97
N LEU A 202 -9.68 4.50 -22.59
CA LEU A 202 -10.57 3.37 -22.25
C LEU A 202 -9.91 2.02 -22.54
N VAL A 203 -9.20 1.89 -23.67
CA VAL A 203 -8.47 0.66 -24.01
C VAL A 203 -7.37 0.40 -22.98
N VAL A 204 -6.54 1.41 -22.66
CA VAL A 204 -5.46 1.28 -21.66
C VAL A 204 -6.02 0.90 -20.29
N LEU A 205 -7.10 1.58 -19.86
CA LEU A 205 -7.77 1.28 -18.59
C LEU A 205 -8.31 -0.15 -18.56
N THR A 206 -8.98 -0.58 -19.64
CA THR A 206 -9.55 -1.93 -19.73
C THR A 206 -8.45 -2.99 -19.67
N VAL A 207 -7.35 -2.79 -20.42
CA VAL A 207 -6.21 -3.71 -20.39
C VAL A 207 -5.59 -3.80 -18.99
N ALA A 208 -5.40 -2.66 -18.31
CA ALA A 208 -4.84 -2.65 -16.97
C ALA A 208 -5.72 -3.38 -15.94
N VAL A 209 -7.05 -3.15 -15.97
CA VAL A 209 -8.00 -3.80 -15.06
C VAL A 209 -8.15 -5.28 -15.38
N VAL A 210 -8.23 -5.66 -16.66
CA VAL A 210 -8.34 -7.07 -17.07
C VAL A 210 -7.07 -7.86 -16.74
N ALA A 211 -5.89 -7.29 -17.00
CA ALA A 211 -4.62 -7.90 -16.64
C ALA A 211 -4.46 -8.02 -15.13
N GLY A 212 -4.79 -6.96 -14.38
CA GLY A 212 -4.80 -6.98 -12.91
C GLY A 212 -5.74 -8.05 -12.37
N ARG A 213 -6.98 -8.11 -12.87
CA ARG A 213 -7.94 -9.15 -12.51
C ARG A 213 -7.40 -10.55 -12.82
N ALA A 214 -6.83 -10.77 -13.99
CA ALA A 214 -6.28 -12.07 -14.37
C ALA A 214 -5.18 -12.53 -13.40
N ALA A 215 -4.37 -11.59 -12.87
CA ALA A 215 -3.32 -11.88 -11.90
C ALA A 215 -3.86 -12.30 -10.51
N VAL A 216 -5.05 -11.82 -10.12
CA VAL A 216 -5.59 -12.00 -8.75
C VAL A 216 -6.91 -12.77 -8.69
N ILE A 217 -7.37 -13.33 -9.82
CA ILE A 217 -8.67 -14.01 -9.87
C ILE A 217 -8.74 -15.24 -8.96
N GLY A 218 -7.60 -15.87 -8.70
CA GLY A 218 -7.48 -17.00 -7.78
C GLY A 218 -7.29 -16.58 -6.32
N TRP A 219 -7.15 -15.29 -6.02
CA TRP A 219 -6.91 -14.82 -4.66
C TRP A 219 -8.23 -14.73 -3.89
N GLY A 220 -8.18 -15.15 -2.63
CA GLY A 220 -9.30 -15.08 -1.70
C GLY A 220 -9.49 -13.70 -1.10
N TYR A 221 -10.18 -13.67 0.04
CA TYR A 221 -10.36 -12.45 0.84
C TYR A 221 -9.08 -12.04 1.57
N SER A 222 -8.22 -13.00 1.90
CA SER A 222 -6.91 -12.79 2.52
C SER A 222 -5.83 -12.56 1.47
N ASN A 223 -4.81 -11.78 1.83
CA ASN A 223 -3.64 -11.61 1.00
C ASN A 223 -2.82 -12.92 0.95
N PRO A 224 -2.29 -13.31 -0.22
CA PRO A 224 -1.40 -14.45 -0.32
C PRO A 224 -0.12 -14.21 0.48
N MET A 225 0.22 -15.18 1.31
CA MET A 225 1.41 -15.19 2.16
C MET A 225 2.31 -16.38 1.79
N GLU A 226 3.62 -16.20 1.96
CA GLU A 226 4.64 -17.24 1.84
C GLU A 226 5.28 -17.48 3.21
N PRO A 227 5.63 -18.73 3.56
CA PRO A 227 6.37 -19.01 4.79
C PRO A 227 7.68 -18.23 4.82
N CYS A 228 7.99 -17.64 5.97
CA CYS A 228 9.25 -16.93 6.16
C CYS A 228 10.42 -17.93 6.12
N ASP A 229 11.33 -17.77 5.15
CA ASP A 229 12.48 -18.66 4.95
C ASP A 229 13.62 -18.32 5.95
N VAL A 230 13.33 -18.50 7.24
CA VAL A 230 14.27 -18.26 8.34
C VAL A 230 14.39 -19.49 9.21
N SER A 231 15.61 -19.77 9.68
CA SER A 231 15.86 -20.86 10.62
C SER A 231 15.23 -20.54 11.96
N LEU A 232 14.11 -21.20 12.28
CA LEU A 232 13.42 -21.02 13.56
C LEU A 232 14.26 -21.56 14.72
N SER A 233 14.38 -20.78 15.79
CA SER A 233 14.93 -21.20 17.07
C SER A 233 13.80 -21.71 17.96
N CYS A 234 13.88 -22.98 18.36
CA CYS A 234 12.85 -23.64 19.15
C CYS A 234 13.27 -23.83 20.60
N VAL A 235 12.39 -23.46 21.54
CA VAL A 235 12.61 -23.64 22.98
C VAL A 235 11.53 -24.55 23.56
N GLY A 236 11.96 -25.57 24.32
CA GLY A 236 11.09 -26.51 25.01
C GLY A 236 10.85 -27.83 24.29
N ARG A 237 9.98 -28.67 24.85
CA ARG A 237 9.61 -29.99 24.30
C ARG A 237 8.09 -30.24 24.32
N ALA A 238 7.38 -29.77 25.34
CA ALA A 238 5.92 -29.83 25.43
C ALA A 238 5.39 -28.69 26.34
N PRO A 239 4.79 -27.61 25.80
CA PRO A 239 4.79 -27.23 24.39
C PRO A 239 6.19 -26.78 23.93
N MET A 240 6.52 -27.09 22.68
CA MET A 240 7.65 -26.52 21.96
C MET A 240 7.20 -25.21 21.31
N VAL A 241 7.96 -24.14 21.51
CA VAL A 241 7.68 -22.84 20.88
C VAL A 241 8.86 -22.51 19.98
N CYS A 242 8.60 -22.42 18.68
CA CYS A 242 9.57 -22.04 17.68
C CYS A 242 9.34 -20.58 17.30
N VAL A 243 10.40 -19.78 17.36
CA VAL A 243 10.37 -18.36 16.99
C VAL A 243 11.54 -18.05 16.06
N PRO A 244 11.40 -17.07 15.17
CA PRO A 244 12.52 -16.52 14.40
C PRO A 244 13.63 -15.96 15.29
N PRO A 245 14.85 -15.82 14.76
CA PRO A 245 16.02 -15.37 15.53
C PRO A 245 15.83 -14.00 16.18
N GLU A 246 15.03 -13.10 15.58
CA GLU A 246 14.70 -11.78 16.14
C GLU A 246 13.97 -11.89 17.50
N TYR A 247 13.23 -12.98 17.71
CA TYR A 247 12.46 -13.24 18.92
C TYR A 247 13.11 -14.26 19.86
N GLU A 248 14.31 -14.77 19.53
CA GLU A 248 15.05 -15.72 20.37
C GLU A 248 15.17 -15.26 21.84
N PRO A 249 15.48 -13.98 22.15
CA PRO A 249 15.55 -13.53 23.54
C PRO A 249 14.23 -13.67 24.31
N TYR A 250 13.09 -13.66 23.61
CA TYR A 250 11.75 -13.73 24.17
C TYR A 250 11.14 -15.13 24.14
N ALA A 251 11.76 -16.09 23.43
CA ALA A 251 11.23 -17.44 23.24
C ALA A 251 10.87 -18.16 24.55
N ALA A 252 11.73 -18.02 25.57
CA ALA A 252 11.51 -18.61 26.89
C ALA A 252 10.33 -17.96 27.65
N GLN A 253 10.10 -16.67 27.44
CA GLN A 253 8.98 -15.95 28.04
C GLN A 253 7.67 -16.32 27.34
N LEU A 254 7.63 -16.26 26.01
CA LEU A 254 6.50 -16.69 25.19
C LEU A 254 6.04 -18.11 25.55
N ARG A 255 6.98 -19.04 25.77
CA ARG A 255 6.66 -20.38 26.24
C ARG A 255 6.00 -20.38 27.61
N ARG A 256 6.52 -19.62 28.59
CA ARG A 256 5.89 -19.54 29.93
C ARG A 256 4.47 -18.99 29.85
N ASP A 257 4.27 -17.99 29.02
CA ASP A 257 2.98 -17.33 28.84
C ASP A 257 1.98 -18.23 28.10
N ALA A 258 2.43 -19.07 27.17
CA ALA A 258 1.60 -20.03 26.45
C ALA A 258 1.20 -21.27 27.28
N VAL A 259 2.01 -21.68 28.27
CA VAL A 259 1.77 -22.90 29.06
C VAL A 259 0.48 -22.81 29.88
N GLN A 260 0.17 -21.65 30.47
CA GLN A 260 -1.03 -21.48 31.29
C GLN A 260 -2.34 -21.59 30.47
N PRO A 261 -2.50 -20.86 29.35
CA PRO A 261 -3.62 -21.04 28.43
C PRO A 261 -3.76 -22.48 27.91
N LEU A 262 -2.67 -23.11 27.50
CA LEU A 262 -2.69 -24.49 26.99
C LEU A 262 -3.17 -25.49 28.05
N LYS A 263 -2.70 -25.37 29.30
CA LYS A 263 -3.20 -26.18 30.42
C LYS A 263 -4.68 -25.97 30.70
N ARG A 264 -5.21 -24.75 30.53
CA ARG A 264 -6.64 -24.48 30.68
C ARG A 264 -7.46 -25.11 29.56
N LEU A 265 -6.95 -25.11 28.33
CA LEU A 265 -7.58 -25.78 27.19
C LEU A 265 -7.59 -27.30 27.37
N GLU A 266 -6.47 -27.88 27.79
CA GLU A 266 -6.39 -29.31 28.13
C GLU A 266 -7.34 -29.68 29.27
N ALA A 267 -7.41 -28.86 30.32
CA ALA A 267 -8.35 -29.07 31.43
C ALA A 267 -9.83 -28.94 31.01
N ALA A 268 -10.12 -28.20 29.93
CA ALA A 268 -11.45 -28.12 29.32
C ALA A 268 -11.73 -29.27 28.34
N GLY A 269 -10.83 -30.26 28.23
CA GLY A 269 -10.97 -31.40 27.34
C GLY A 269 -10.63 -31.12 25.87
N ILE A 270 -10.08 -29.94 25.57
CA ILE A 270 -9.63 -29.57 24.23
C ILE A 270 -8.17 -30.00 24.13
N ALA A 271 -7.90 -31.09 23.40
CA ALA A 271 -6.53 -31.52 23.16
C ALA A 271 -5.76 -30.40 22.43
N ALA A 272 -4.70 -29.90 23.06
CA ALA A 272 -3.73 -29.06 22.39
C ALA A 272 -3.05 -29.92 21.32
N GLY A 273 -3.50 -29.80 20.07
CA GLY A 273 -2.99 -30.59 18.96
C GLY A 273 -1.50 -30.37 18.78
N ALA A 274 -0.70 -31.36 19.20
CA ALA A 274 0.63 -31.57 18.68
C ALA A 274 0.45 -32.12 17.26
N SER A 275 0.64 -31.28 16.24
CA SER A 275 0.90 -31.78 14.89
C SER A 275 2.42 -31.92 14.73
N PRO A 276 2.89 -33.05 14.16
CA PRO A 276 4.31 -33.41 14.04
C PRO A 276 5.10 -32.46 13.13
#